data_AF-A6UV47-F1
#
_entry.id   AF-A6UV47-F1
#
_cell.length_a   1.000
_cell.length_b   1.000
_cell.length_c   1.000
_cell.angle_alpha   90.00
_cell.angle_beta   90.00
_cell.angle_gamma   90.00
#
_symmetry.space_group_name_H-M   'P 1'
#
loop_
_entity.id
_entity.type
_entity.pdbx_description
1 polymer ?
#
loop_
_entity_poly.entity_id
_entity_poly.type
_entity_poly.pdbx_seq_one_letter_code
_entity_poly.pdbx_strand_id
1 'polypeptide(L)'
;MKVKFDKDGIMKMALFEKITNAEVMDCISDDERIIFIVKEGDIGAAIGKGGENVRNATEKFGKRIDVVEYSTDLKQFVRNLLAPLKLDDVWVKKYNDDLVVYVRVHPKLRKSIVGDRGKNINRTVDIIKRLTDATNIKVISDSRPPKKFNSNKPKTDKPAEKQSTDKPAEKQSNEPKEIIEKTE
;
A
#
# COMPACT_ATOMS: atom_id res chain seq x y z
N MET A 1 9.01 1.00 -21.34
CA MET A 1 9.33 2.43 -21.48
C MET A 1 10.79 2.61 -21.07
N LYS A 2 11.66 3.12 -21.94
CA LYS A 2 13.10 3.26 -21.65
C LYS A 2 13.26 4.52 -20.80
N VAL A 3 13.46 4.40 -19.49
CA VAL A 3 13.70 5.56 -18.62
C VAL A 3 15.02 6.19 -19.08
N LYS A 4 14.94 7.33 -19.76
CA LYS A 4 16.12 8.16 -20.02
C LYS A 4 16.35 8.94 -18.74
N PHE A 5 17.39 8.60 -18.00
CA PHE A 5 17.86 9.45 -16.92
C PHE A 5 18.28 10.78 -17.53
N ASP A 6 17.66 11.86 -17.04
CA ASP A 6 18.09 13.21 -17.39
C ASP A 6 19.53 13.42 -16.88
N LYS A 7 20.35 14.19 -17.60
CA LYS A 7 21.76 14.42 -17.25
C LYS A 7 21.90 14.96 -15.83
N ASP A 8 20.98 15.83 -15.45
CA ASP A 8 20.89 16.41 -14.11
C ASP A 8 20.61 15.35 -13.04
N GLY A 9 19.74 14.37 -13.33
CA GLY A 9 19.47 13.24 -12.43
C GLY A 9 20.71 12.38 -12.20
N ILE A 10 21.46 12.04 -13.26
CA ILE A 10 22.70 11.26 -13.16
C ILE A 10 23.73 11.98 -12.30
N MET A 11 23.91 13.29 -12.51
CA MET A 11 24.85 14.10 -11.72
C MET A 11 24.46 14.16 -10.25
N LYS A 12 23.17 14.31 -9.94
CA LYS A 12 22.65 14.30 -8.56
C LYS A 12 22.89 12.96 -7.87
N MET A 13 22.61 11.86 -8.56
CA MET A 13 22.87 10.52 -8.05
C MET A 13 24.36 10.35 -7.72
N ALA A 14 25.24 10.58 -8.70
CA ALA A 14 26.68 10.43 -8.51
C ALA A 14 27.25 11.32 -7.39
N LEU A 15 26.74 12.55 -7.25
CA LEU A 15 27.14 13.44 -6.17
C LEU A 15 26.65 12.92 -4.81
N PHE A 16 25.42 12.43 -4.72
CA PHE A 16 24.88 11.86 -3.48
C PHE A 16 25.64 10.60 -3.06
N GLU A 17 25.95 9.70 -4.01
CA GLU A 17 26.79 8.52 -3.78
C GLU A 17 28.17 8.92 -3.26
N LYS A 18 28.81 9.94 -3.86
CA LYS A 18 30.11 10.44 -3.41
C LYS A 18 30.09 11.01 -1.99
N ILE A 19 28.98 11.62 -1.56
CA ILE A 19 28.84 12.17 -0.20
C ILE A 19 28.58 11.05 0.80
N THR A 20 27.76 10.07 0.44
CA THR A 20 27.13 9.16 1.40
C THR A 20 27.71 7.74 1.38
N ASN A 21 28.39 7.37 0.29
CA ASN A 21 28.84 6.01 -0.01
C ASN A 21 27.70 4.96 -0.05
N ALA A 22 26.46 5.40 -0.24
CA ALA A 22 25.29 4.55 -0.48
C ALA A 22 25.09 4.35 -1.99
N GLU A 23 24.63 3.17 -2.42
CA GLU A 23 24.29 2.88 -3.82
C GLU A 23 22.90 3.47 -4.15
N VAL A 24 22.84 4.39 -5.12
CA VAL A 24 21.60 5.08 -5.50
C VAL A 24 21.02 4.47 -6.77
N MET A 25 19.77 4.02 -6.69
CA MET A 25 19.05 3.37 -7.78
C MET A 25 18.33 4.35 -8.70
N ASP A 26 17.71 5.40 -8.13
CA ASP A 26 17.00 6.43 -8.89
C ASP A 26 16.92 7.72 -8.07
N CYS A 27 16.60 8.83 -8.74
CA CYS A 27 16.22 10.06 -8.08
C CYS A 27 15.04 10.74 -8.77
N ILE A 28 14.18 11.36 -7.96
CA ILE A 28 13.13 12.27 -8.44
C ILE A 28 13.31 13.62 -7.77
N SER A 29 13.45 14.65 -8.58
CA SER A 29 13.60 16.03 -8.13
C SER A 29 12.42 16.86 -8.62
N ASP A 30 11.92 17.72 -7.75
CA ASP A 30 11.09 18.87 -8.11
C ASP A 30 11.68 20.14 -7.50
N ASP A 31 10.93 21.24 -7.52
CA ASP A 31 11.39 22.54 -7.03
C ASP A 31 11.62 22.57 -5.51
N GLU A 32 10.89 21.78 -4.74
CA GLU A 32 10.95 21.79 -3.28
C GLU A 32 11.94 20.77 -2.72
N ARG A 33 12.05 19.60 -3.36
CA ARG A 33 12.81 18.47 -2.82
C ARG A 33 13.37 17.51 -3.86
N ILE A 34 14.37 16.75 -3.43
CA ILE A 34 14.95 15.61 -4.15
C ILE A 34 14.72 14.37 -3.31
N ILE A 35 14.19 13.32 -3.93
CA ILE A 35 14.03 12.00 -3.33
C ILE A 35 15.05 11.07 -3.97
N PHE A 36 15.95 10.52 -3.17
CA PHE A 36 16.88 9.48 -3.58
C PHE A 36 16.33 8.12 -3.18
N ILE A 37 16.31 7.19 -4.14
CA ILE A 37 16.02 5.79 -3.88
C ILE A 37 17.34 5.07 -3.77
N VAL A 38 17.63 4.53 -2.59
CA VAL A 38 18.87 3.78 -2.33
C VAL A 38 18.58 2.29 -2.29
N LYS A 39 19.61 1.49 -2.51
CA LYS A 39 19.51 0.04 -2.41
C LYS A 39 19.13 -0.41 -1.00
N GLU A 40 18.52 -1.59 -0.92
CA GLU A 40 18.22 -2.25 0.35
C GLU A 40 19.51 -2.44 1.16
N GLY A 41 19.50 -2.00 2.43
CA GLY A 41 20.65 -2.02 3.34
C GLY A 41 21.44 -0.72 3.40
N ASP A 42 21.33 0.16 2.41
CA ASP A 42 22.15 1.37 2.31
C ASP A 42 21.52 2.60 2.97
N ILE A 43 20.30 2.50 3.49
CA ILE A 43 19.60 3.62 4.14
C ILE A 43 20.40 4.22 5.31
N GLY A 44 21.12 3.38 6.06
CA GLY A 44 21.97 3.83 7.17
C GLY A 44 23.17 4.65 6.70
N ALA A 45 23.84 4.21 5.63
CA ALA A 45 24.94 4.94 5.01
C ALA A 45 24.45 6.26 4.38
N ALA A 46 23.31 6.21 3.70
CA ALA A 46 22.69 7.36 3.07
C ALA A 46 22.31 8.46 4.09
N ILE A 47 21.79 8.06 5.27
CA ILE A 47 21.45 8.99 6.35
C ILE A 47 22.72 9.50 7.07
N GLY A 48 23.66 8.61 7.36
CA GLY A 48 24.86 8.92 8.13
C GLY A 48 24.61 9.10 9.64
N LYS A 49 25.68 9.22 10.42
CA LYS A 49 25.59 9.39 11.88
C LYS A 49 24.84 10.69 12.20
N GLY A 50 23.75 10.59 12.96
CA GLY A 50 22.93 11.77 13.31
C GLY A 50 22.32 12.51 12.12
N GLY A 51 22.25 11.89 10.93
CA GLY A 51 21.74 12.53 9.72
C GLY A 51 22.74 13.44 9.00
N GLU A 52 24.03 13.37 9.33
CA GLU A 52 25.08 14.23 8.76
C GLU A 52 25.11 14.21 7.23
N ASN A 53 25.00 13.03 6.61
CA ASN A 53 25.06 12.90 5.16
C ASN A 53 23.89 13.58 4.45
N VAL A 54 22.67 13.42 4.98
CA VAL A 54 21.47 14.06 4.44
C VAL A 54 21.52 15.58 4.64
N ARG A 55 22.07 16.07 5.77
CA ARG A 55 22.29 17.51 6.00
C ARG A 55 23.28 18.10 5.00
N ASN A 56 24.44 17.45 4.84
CA ASN A 56 25.46 17.87 3.87
C ASN A 56 24.91 17.85 2.44
N ALA A 57 24.13 16.83 2.07
CA ALA A 57 23.46 16.78 0.78
C ALA A 57 22.44 17.92 0.60
N THR A 58 21.64 18.21 1.63
CA THR A 58 20.65 19.31 1.62
C THR A 58 21.33 20.65 1.36
N GLU A 59 22.46 20.92 2.01
CA GLU A 59 23.25 22.14 1.79
C GLU A 59 23.81 22.21 0.37
N LYS A 60 24.37 21.11 -0.15
CA LYS A 60 24.95 21.09 -1.50
C LYS A 60 23.92 21.21 -2.62
N PHE A 61 22.74 20.60 -2.45
CA PHE A 61 21.67 20.65 -3.45
C PHE A 61 20.78 21.89 -3.32
N GLY A 62 20.79 22.57 -2.17
CA GLY A 62 19.89 23.69 -1.88
C GLY A 62 18.41 23.30 -1.85
N LYS A 63 18.11 22.01 -1.69
CA LYS A 63 16.75 21.44 -1.68
C LYS A 63 16.62 20.43 -0.57
N ARG A 64 15.39 20.24 -0.07
CA ARG A 64 15.13 19.20 0.94
C ARG A 64 15.44 17.82 0.35
N ILE A 65 16.14 17.00 1.12
CA ILE A 65 16.48 15.64 0.71
C ILE A 65 15.64 14.62 1.48
N ASP A 66 14.96 13.76 0.75
CA ASP A 66 14.39 12.53 1.29
C ASP A 66 15.19 11.34 0.75
N VAL A 67 15.38 10.34 1.59
CA VAL A 67 16.01 9.08 1.20
C VAL A 67 15.04 7.96 1.49
N VAL A 68 14.81 7.10 0.51
CA VAL A 68 13.93 5.96 0.61
C VAL A 68 14.69 4.70 0.24
N GLU A 69 14.60 3.70 1.10
CA GLU A 69 15.15 2.38 0.83
C GLU A 69 14.27 1.61 -0.15
N TYR A 70 14.88 1.12 -1.23
CA TYR A 70 14.25 0.19 -2.14
C TYR A 70 13.98 -1.15 -1.46
N SER A 71 12.92 -1.83 -1.87
CA SER A 71 12.60 -3.18 -1.43
C SER A 71 12.03 -3.96 -2.59
N THR A 72 12.42 -5.23 -2.69
CA THR A 72 11.87 -6.16 -3.68
C THR A 72 10.42 -6.55 -3.37
N ASP A 73 9.99 -6.53 -2.09
CA ASP A 73 8.56 -6.60 -1.75
C ASP A 73 7.92 -5.23 -2.00
N LEU A 74 7.05 -5.18 -3.01
CA LEU A 74 6.29 -3.99 -3.40
C LEU A 74 5.49 -3.39 -2.23
N LYS A 75 4.91 -4.21 -1.35
CA LYS A 75 4.15 -3.70 -0.19
C LYS A 75 5.06 -2.97 0.79
N GLN A 76 6.27 -3.50 1.01
CA GLN A 76 7.25 -2.87 1.88
C GLN A 76 7.83 -1.62 1.23
N PHE A 77 8.12 -1.65 -0.07
CA PHE A 77 8.61 -0.47 -0.79
C PHE A 77 7.59 0.69 -0.75
N VAL A 78 6.30 0.41 -0.90
CA VAL A 78 5.23 1.43 -0.76
C VAL A 78 5.17 1.99 0.66
N ARG A 79 5.39 1.16 1.69
CA ARG A 79 5.49 1.65 3.08
C ARG A 79 6.69 2.56 3.27
N ASN A 80 7.85 2.23 2.70
CA ASN A 80 9.04 3.05 2.75
C ASN A 80 8.80 4.41 2.07
N LEU A 81 8.17 4.41 0.89
CA LEU A 81 7.86 5.63 0.13
C LEU A 81 6.92 6.59 0.85
N LEU A 82 5.99 6.06 1.64
CA LEU A 82 5.01 6.87 2.38
C LEU A 82 5.42 7.12 3.83
N ALA A 83 6.61 6.69 4.24
CA ALA A 83 7.14 6.98 5.57
C ALA A 83 7.24 8.50 5.81
N PRO A 84 6.98 9.00 7.03
CA PRO A 84 6.70 8.26 8.27
C PRO A 84 5.20 7.96 8.51
N LEU A 85 4.35 8.01 7.48
CA LEU A 85 2.91 7.82 7.63
C LEU A 85 2.59 6.36 7.98
N LYS A 86 1.77 6.16 9.01
CA LYS A 86 1.29 4.83 9.39
C LYS A 86 0.14 4.42 8.46
N LEU A 87 0.39 3.42 7.63
CA LEU A 87 -0.61 2.84 6.74
C LEU A 87 -1.37 1.72 7.49
N ASP A 88 -2.68 1.66 7.32
CA ASP A 88 -3.49 0.62 7.97
C ASP A 88 -3.35 -0.72 7.24
N ASP A 89 -3.30 -0.69 5.91
CA ASP A 89 -3.18 -1.89 5.07
C ASP A 89 -2.60 -1.55 3.70
N VAL A 90 -1.87 -2.49 3.10
CA VAL A 90 -1.33 -2.38 1.74
C VAL A 90 -1.48 -3.73 1.05
N TRP A 91 -2.21 -3.74 -0.07
CA TRP A 91 -2.38 -4.94 -0.88
C TRP A 91 -2.27 -4.60 -2.36
N VAL A 92 -2.03 -5.63 -3.17
CA VAL A 92 -1.83 -5.48 -4.62
C VAL A 92 -2.94 -6.25 -5.32
N LYS A 93 -3.48 -5.68 -6.41
CA LYS A 93 -4.41 -6.37 -7.30
C LYS A 93 -3.93 -6.24 -8.73
N LYS A 94 -3.99 -7.36 -9.46
CA LYS A 94 -3.75 -7.38 -10.91
C LYS A 94 -5.08 -7.23 -11.63
N TYR A 95 -5.17 -6.28 -12.55
CA TYR A 95 -6.31 -6.06 -13.43
C TYR A 95 -5.80 -6.17 -14.87
N ASN A 96 -6.21 -7.21 -15.60
CA ASN A 96 -5.59 -7.55 -16.88
C ASN A 96 -4.06 -7.68 -16.69
N ASP A 97 -3.27 -6.81 -17.34
CA ASP A 97 -1.81 -6.71 -17.17
C ASP A 97 -1.37 -5.57 -16.25
N ASP A 98 -2.31 -4.76 -15.74
CA ASP A 98 -2.01 -3.66 -14.82
C ASP A 98 -1.90 -4.16 -13.38
N LEU A 99 -0.74 -3.95 -12.77
CA LEU A 99 -0.54 -4.20 -11.35
C LEU A 99 -0.82 -2.91 -10.54
N VAL A 100 -1.89 -2.92 -9.75
CA VAL A 100 -2.34 -1.76 -8.97
C VAL A 100 -2.16 -1.99 -7.48
N VAL A 101 -1.44 -1.08 -6.83
CA VAL A 101 -1.27 -1.07 -5.37
C VAL A 101 -2.43 -0.32 -4.72
N TYR A 102 -3.00 -0.90 -3.68
CA TYR A 102 -3.99 -0.26 -2.83
C TYR A 102 -3.40 0.00 -1.46
N VAL A 103 -3.61 1.23 -0.99
CA VAL A 103 -3.15 1.68 0.32
C VAL A 103 -4.36 2.13 1.11
N ARG A 104 -4.62 1.50 2.25
CA ARG A 104 -5.62 1.97 3.23
C ARG A 104 -4.93 2.80 4.29
N VAL A 105 -5.50 3.97 4.58
CA VAL A 105 -5.08 4.84 5.66
C VAL A 105 -6.25 5.44 6.44
N HIS A 106 -5.96 5.86 7.66
CA HIS A 106 -6.86 6.67 8.44
C HIS A 106 -7.24 7.94 7.66
N PRO A 107 -8.53 8.36 7.65
CA PRO A 107 -8.98 9.53 6.87
C PRO A 107 -8.18 10.82 7.09
N LYS A 108 -7.72 11.05 8.33
CA LYS A 108 -6.86 12.19 8.70
C LYS A 108 -5.53 12.25 7.93
N LEU A 109 -5.01 11.12 7.47
CA LEU A 109 -3.72 11.03 6.76
C LEU A 109 -3.85 11.12 5.23
N ARG A 110 -5.06 10.96 4.68
CA ARG A 110 -5.31 10.95 3.22
C ARG A 110 -4.75 12.20 2.56
N LYS A 111 -4.99 13.39 3.14
CA LYS A 111 -4.54 14.66 2.60
C LYS A 111 -3.00 14.71 2.48
N SER A 112 -2.28 14.18 3.46
CA SER A 112 -0.82 14.14 3.45
C SER A 112 -0.26 13.21 2.37
N ILE A 113 -0.95 12.10 2.08
CA ILE A 113 -0.55 11.17 1.01
C ILE A 113 -0.82 11.75 -0.37
N VAL A 114 -2.00 12.33 -0.58
CA VAL A 114 -2.34 12.94 -1.88
C VAL A 114 -1.45 14.17 -2.11
N GLY A 115 -1.24 14.99 -1.08
CA GLY A 115 -0.50 16.24 -1.16
C GLY A 115 -1.29 17.36 -1.85
N ASP A 116 -0.68 18.55 -1.92
CA ASP A 116 -1.26 19.68 -2.67
C ASP A 116 -1.42 19.31 -4.14
N ARG A 117 -2.63 19.47 -4.69
CA ARG A 117 -2.97 19.14 -6.09
C ARG A 117 -2.56 17.72 -6.54
N GLY A 118 -2.43 16.77 -5.62
CA GLY A 118 -1.98 15.41 -5.94
C GLY A 118 -0.47 15.27 -6.14
N LYS A 119 0.33 16.32 -5.88
CA LYS A 119 1.78 16.34 -6.12
C LYS A 119 2.50 15.17 -5.42
N ASN A 120 2.08 14.81 -4.21
CA ASN A 120 2.75 13.74 -3.46
C ASN A 120 2.43 12.36 -4.03
N ILE A 121 1.15 12.05 -4.27
CA ILE A 121 0.76 10.75 -4.84
C ILE A 121 1.30 10.57 -6.27
N ASN A 122 1.32 11.63 -7.08
CA ASN A 122 1.86 11.57 -8.44
C ASN A 122 3.34 11.21 -8.42
N ARG A 123 4.13 11.83 -7.53
CA ARG A 123 5.55 11.49 -7.34
C ARG A 123 5.72 10.03 -6.93
N THR A 124 4.93 9.55 -5.97
CA THR A 124 4.98 8.14 -5.56
C THR A 124 4.66 7.20 -6.72
N VAL A 125 3.65 7.52 -7.53
CA VAL A 125 3.29 6.75 -8.73
C VAL A 125 4.44 6.75 -9.75
N ASP A 126 5.12 7.88 -9.95
CA ASP A 126 6.26 7.98 -10.86
C ASP A 126 7.43 7.11 -10.40
N ILE A 127 7.73 7.10 -9.09
CA ILE A 127 8.79 6.23 -8.52
C ILE A 127 8.44 4.76 -8.76
N ILE A 128 7.22 4.35 -8.44
CA ILE A 128 6.79 2.95 -8.56
C ILE A 128 6.83 2.48 -10.01
N LYS A 129 6.37 3.30 -10.97
CA LYS A 129 6.41 2.96 -12.41
C LYS A 129 7.82 2.79 -12.96
N ARG A 130 8.80 3.49 -12.39
CA ARG A 130 10.20 3.44 -12.85
C ARG A 130 10.93 2.21 -12.32
N LEU A 131 10.62 1.80 -11.09
CA LEU A 131 11.40 0.81 -10.35
C LEU A 131 10.70 -0.54 -10.16
N THR A 132 9.44 -0.65 -10.56
CA THR A 132 8.62 -1.86 -10.36
C THR A 132 7.65 -2.05 -11.52
N ASP A 133 6.97 -3.20 -11.54
CA ASP A 133 5.91 -3.50 -12.52
C ASP A 133 4.57 -2.84 -12.21
N ALA A 134 4.44 -2.18 -11.05
CA ALA A 134 3.17 -1.55 -10.67
C ALA A 134 2.91 -0.26 -11.45
N THR A 135 1.69 -0.14 -11.97
CA THR A 135 1.29 0.96 -12.84
C THR A 135 0.60 2.09 -12.08
N ASN A 136 0.02 1.81 -10.91
CA ASN A 136 -0.74 2.82 -10.16
C ASN A 136 -0.86 2.51 -8.67
N ILE A 137 -1.19 3.55 -7.89
CA ILE A 137 -1.49 3.49 -6.46
C ILE A 137 -2.86 4.10 -6.21
N LYS A 138 -3.73 3.36 -5.51
CA LYS A 138 -5.05 3.83 -5.09
C LYS A 138 -5.12 3.96 -3.57
N VAL A 139 -5.40 5.18 -3.11
CA VAL A 139 -5.52 5.49 -1.68
C VAL A 139 -6.98 5.39 -1.24
N ILE A 140 -7.25 4.46 -0.33
CA ILE A 140 -8.55 4.25 0.31
C ILE A 140 -8.48 4.83 1.72
N SER A 141 -9.47 5.63 2.07
CA SER A 141 -9.60 6.19 3.40
C SER A 141 -10.94 5.77 3.96
N ASP A 142 -10.91 4.73 4.78
CA ASP A 142 -12.09 4.21 5.46
C ASP A 142 -11.89 4.44 6.97
N SER A 143 -12.91 4.94 7.65
CA SER A 143 -12.90 5.03 9.13
C SER A 143 -13.11 3.67 9.81
N ARG A 144 -13.32 2.61 9.03
CA ARG A 144 -13.61 1.27 9.55
C ARG A 144 -12.29 0.57 9.90
N PRO A 145 -12.19 -0.08 11.08
CA PRO A 145 -10.99 -0.81 11.46
C PRO A 145 -10.68 -1.91 10.42
N PRO A 146 -9.40 -2.19 10.14
CA PRO A 146 -9.03 -3.22 9.18
C PRO A 146 -9.59 -4.57 9.62
N LYS A 147 -10.33 -5.25 8.74
CA LYS A 147 -10.73 -6.64 8.97
C LYS A 147 -9.45 -7.48 8.98
N LYS A 148 -9.08 -8.04 10.14
CA LYS A 148 -7.99 -8.99 10.25
C LYS A 148 -8.31 -10.18 9.33
N PHE A 149 -7.55 -10.34 8.25
CA PHE A 149 -7.59 -11.57 7.46
C PHE A 149 -6.90 -12.65 8.28
N ASN A 150 -7.68 -13.47 9.00
CA ASN A 150 -7.15 -14.70 9.57
C ASN A 150 -6.79 -15.64 8.42
N SER A 151 -5.50 -15.91 8.25
CA SER A 151 -4.96 -16.88 7.30
C SER A 151 -5.37 -18.33 7.62
N ASN A 152 -6.05 -18.58 8.74
CA ASN A 152 -6.61 -19.89 9.10
C ASN A 152 -8.13 -19.93 8.89
N LYS A 153 -8.58 -20.00 7.64
CA LYS A 153 -9.92 -20.52 7.34
C LYS A 153 -9.77 -21.85 6.59
N PRO A 154 -10.19 -22.99 7.17
CA PRO A 154 -10.20 -24.27 6.47
C PRO A 154 -11.02 -24.14 5.18
N LYS A 155 -10.50 -24.69 4.08
CA LYS A 155 -11.29 -24.94 2.87
C LYS A 155 -12.42 -25.88 3.27
N THR A 156 -13.64 -25.35 3.38
CA THR A 156 -14.83 -26.21 3.44
C THR A 156 -15.06 -26.76 2.04
N ASP A 157 -14.71 -28.03 1.88
CA ASP A 157 -15.15 -28.84 0.76
C ASP A 157 -16.69 -28.80 0.67
N LYS A 158 -17.19 -28.57 -0.54
CA LYS A 158 -18.61 -28.75 -0.87
C LYS A 158 -19.01 -30.20 -0.57
N PRO A 159 -20.26 -30.42 -0.13
CA PRO A 159 -20.98 -31.60 -0.60
C PRO A 159 -22.07 -31.17 -1.59
N ALA A 160 -22.04 -31.83 -2.76
CA ALA A 160 -23.16 -31.89 -3.68
C ALA A 160 -24.31 -32.69 -3.06
N GLU A 161 -25.50 -32.10 -3.09
CA GLU A 161 -26.80 -32.67 -3.49
C GLU A 161 -27.11 -34.14 -3.13
N LYS A 162 -28.21 -34.35 -2.39
CA LYS A 162 -29.26 -35.31 -2.78
C LYS A 162 -30.57 -35.08 -2.03
N GLN A 163 -31.63 -35.06 -2.83
CA GLN A 163 -33.04 -35.13 -2.48
C GLN A 163 -33.36 -36.43 -1.74
N SER A 164 -34.29 -36.37 -0.79
CA SER A 164 -35.14 -37.52 -0.44
C SER A 164 -36.41 -37.04 0.27
N THR A 165 -37.50 -37.11 -0.47
CA THR A 165 -38.86 -37.32 0.03
C THR A 165 -38.91 -38.59 0.87
N ASP A 166 -39.50 -38.54 2.07
CA ASP A 166 -40.58 -39.44 2.52
C ASP A 166 -40.84 -39.30 4.05
N LYS A 167 -42.12 -39.19 4.39
CA LYS A 167 -42.73 -39.39 5.72
C LYS A 167 -42.60 -40.89 6.14
N PRO A 168 -42.79 -41.33 7.41
CA PRO A 168 -43.92 -40.96 8.29
C PRO A 168 -43.71 -40.93 9.84
N ALA A 169 -44.65 -40.23 10.49
CA ALA A 169 -45.38 -40.50 11.77
C ALA A 169 -44.67 -40.91 13.09
N GLU A 170 -44.89 -40.09 14.14
CA GLU A 170 -45.59 -40.45 15.42
C GLU A 170 -45.66 -39.17 16.32
N LYS A 171 -46.83 -38.57 16.54
CA LYS A 171 -47.79 -38.73 17.66
C LYS A 171 -47.23 -38.50 19.08
N GLN A 172 -47.65 -37.38 19.69
CA GLN A 172 -48.25 -37.24 21.04
C GLN A 172 -48.59 -35.74 21.24
N SER A 173 -49.85 -35.33 21.07
CA SER A 173 -50.88 -35.21 22.11
C SER A 173 -50.58 -34.12 23.14
N ASN A 174 -51.40 -33.05 23.13
CA ASN A 174 -52.04 -32.51 24.33
C ASN A 174 -53.18 -31.54 23.94
N GLU A 175 -54.39 -32.07 24.14
CA GLU A 175 -55.70 -31.52 24.54
C GLU A 175 -56.27 -30.16 24.10
N PRO A 176 -57.62 -30.07 23.99
CA PRO A 176 -58.36 -28.96 23.37
C PRO A 176 -59.04 -28.04 24.41
N LYS A 177 -59.38 -26.80 24.00
CA LYS A 177 -60.56 -26.08 24.50
C LYS A 177 -61.21 -25.22 23.40
N GLU A 178 -62.54 -25.34 23.34
CA GLU A 178 -63.52 -24.72 22.46
C GLU A 178 -63.62 -23.20 22.59
N ILE A 179 -64.30 -22.58 21.60
CA ILE A 179 -65.41 -21.58 21.67
C ILE A 179 -65.46 -20.94 20.26
N ILE A 180 -66.30 -21.41 19.34
CA ILE A 180 -67.65 -20.90 18.98
C ILE A 180 -67.69 -19.37 18.77
N GLU A 181 -67.83 -18.92 17.53
CA GLU A 181 -68.94 -18.01 17.16
C GLU A 181 -69.17 -17.98 15.64
N LYS A 182 -70.43 -18.20 15.28
CA LYS A 182 -71.03 -18.01 13.95
C LYS A 182 -71.78 -16.69 13.98
N THR A 183 -71.69 -15.91 12.89
CA THR A 183 -72.79 -15.09 12.36
C THR A 183 -72.40 -14.74 10.92
N GLU A 184 -73.06 -15.38 9.95
CA GLU A 184 -74.11 -14.80 9.09
C GLU A 184 -73.56 -13.93 7.96
#